data_AF-W4LB30-F1
#
_entry.id   AF-W4LB30-F1
#
_cell.length_a   1.000
_cell.length_b   1.000
_cell.length_c   1.000
_cell.angle_alpha   90.00
_cell.angle_beta   90.00
_cell.angle_gamma   90.00
#
_symmetry.space_group_name_H-M   'P 1'
#
loop_
_entity.id
_entity.type
_entity.pdbx_description
1 polymer ?
#
loop_
_entity_poly.entity_id
_entity_poly.type
_entity_poly.pdbx_seq_one_letter_code
_entity_poly.pdbx_strand_id
1 'polypeptide(L)'
;MGIAEHADWLTPERRAEHARIREEVKAELPEIREHARRKHEKHMREGTPPDKARWVLTSERHRQGLSDEDIMARSGLDAAALQSMYGLDARPTIETMEAYARALGKKLLIVLAEVEGEEDT
;
A
#
# COMPACT_ATOMS: atom_id res chain seq x y z
N MET A 1 -7.17 41.62 15.77
CA MET A 1 -7.73 40.75 14.71
C MET A 1 -6.70 39.65 14.47
N GLY A 2 -6.79 38.40 14.91
CA GLY A 2 -7.84 37.58 15.52
C GLY A 2 -7.43 36.12 15.27
N ILE A 3 -6.37 35.62 15.91
CA ILE A 3 -5.81 34.25 15.74
C ILE A 3 -6.64 33.17 16.46
N ALA A 4 -7.96 33.35 16.52
CA ALA A 4 -8.87 32.51 17.30
C ALA A 4 -9.84 31.68 16.44
N GLU A 5 -9.64 31.60 15.12
CA GLU A 5 -10.63 30.99 14.22
C GLU A 5 -10.31 29.55 13.77
N HIS A 6 -9.29 28.90 14.32
CA HIS A 6 -8.95 27.52 13.95
C HIS A 6 -8.78 26.54 15.12
N ALA A 7 -9.09 26.87 16.38
CA ALA A 7 -8.90 25.91 17.48
C ALA A 7 -10.02 24.84 17.61
N ASP A 8 -10.86 24.66 16.59
CA ASP A 8 -12.01 23.76 16.62
C ASP A 8 -11.64 22.27 16.81
N TRP A 9 -10.39 21.87 16.52
CA TRP A 9 -9.93 20.48 16.71
C TRP A 9 -9.44 20.15 18.14
N LEU A 10 -9.31 21.14 19.01
CA LEU A 10 -8.79 20.98 20.39
C LEU A 10 -9.89 20.98 21.46
N THR A 11 -11.15 21.11 21.06
CA THR A 11 -12.29 21.09 21.99
C THR A 11 -12.35 19.75 22.74
N PRO A 12 -12.79 19.73 24.01
CA PRO A 12 -13.01 18.49 24.76
C PRO A 12 -13.89 17.48 24.01
N GLU A 13 -14.91 17.96 23.30
CA GLU A 13 -15.87 17.16 22.56
C GLU A 13 -15.22 16.47 21.35
N ARG A 14 -14.40 17.20 20.56
CA ARG A 14 -13.64 16.60 19.44
C ARG A 14 -12.58 15.62 19.92
N ARG A 15 -11.93 15.90 21.07
CA ARG A 15 -10.99 14.95 21.69
C ARG A 15 -11.68 13.67 22.14
N ALA A 16 -12.89 13.77 22.68
CA ALA A 16 -13.70 12.61 23.04
C ALA A 16 -14.16 11.82 21.80
N GLU A 17 -14.59 12.51 20.73
CA GLU A 17 -14.92 11.90 19.44
C GLU A 17 -13.73 11.14 18.84
N HIS A 18 -12.55 11.77 18.78
CA HIS A 18 -11.32 11.14 18.28
C HIS A 18 -10.83 9.98 19.17
N ALA A 19 -11.12 10.02 20.47
CA ALA A 19 -10.82 8.92 21.38
C ALA A 19 -11.75 7.73 21.10
N ARG A 20 -13.05 7.97 20.88
CA ARG A 20 -14.02 6.94 20.51
C ARG A 20 -13.63 6.26 19.20
N ILE A 21 -13.36 7.04 18.15
CA ILE A 21 -12.92 6.53 16.84
C ILE A 21 -11.65 5.69 16.97
N ARG A 22 -10.68 6.12 17.80
CA ARG A 22 -9.46 5.33 18.03
C ARG A 22 -9.73 4.00 18.69
N GLU A 23 -10.63 3.94 19.67
CA GLU A 23 -10.98 2.67 20.32
C GLU A 23 -11.78 1.75 19.40
N GLU A 24 -12.69 2.29 18.58
CA GLU A 24 -13.41 1.53 17.54
C GLU A 24 -12.41 0.91 16.54
N VAL A 25 -11.51 1.73 15.97
CA VAL A 25 -10.48 1.24 15.05
C VAL A 25 -9.57 0.21 15.72
N LYS A 26 -9.18 0.43 16.98
CA LYS A 26 -8.31 -0.49 17.72
C LYS A 26 -8.97 -1.84 17.99
N ALA A 27 -10.29 -1.87 18.16
CA ALA A 27 -11.04 -3.11 18.31
C ALA A 27 -11.08 -3.93 17.00
N GLU A 28 -11.21 -3.28 15.85
CA GLU A 28 -11.29 -3.93 14.53
C GLU A 28 -9.92 -4.27 13.92
N LEU A 29 -8.88 -3.53 14.31
CA LEU A 29 -7.54 -3.65 13.74
C LEU A 29 -6.94 -5.07 13.78
N PRO A 30 -7.12 -5.88 14.85
CA PRO A 30 -6.61 -7.25 14.88
C PRO A 30 -7.22 -8.14 13.80
N GLU A 31 -8.54 -8.06 13.58
CA GLU A 31 -9.24 -8.86 12.57
C GLU A 31 -8.84 -8.42 11.16
N ILE A 32 -8.78 -7.11 10.92
CA ILE A 32 -8.32 -6.53 9.65
C ILE A 32 -6.90 -7.01 9.32
N ARG A 33 -5.99 -7.00 10.30
CA ARG A 33 -4.62 -7.49 10.15
C ARG A 33 -4.56 -8.99 9.83
N GLU A 34 -5.36 -9.79 10.51
CA GLU A 34 -5.39 -11.24 10.29
C GLU A 34 -6.00 -11.59 8.91
N HIS A 35 -7.03 -10.87 8.48
CA HIS A 35 -7.58 -11.02 7.13
C HIS A 35 -6.55 -10.64 6.06
N ALA A 36 -5.84 -9.52 6.26
CA ALA A 36 -4.78 -9.08 5.36
C ALA A 36 -3.63 -10.12 5.30
N ARG A 37 -3.23 -10.69 6.45
CA ARG A 37 -2.21 -11.74 6.52
C ARG A 37 -2.62 -12.98 5.72
N ARG A 38 -3.83 -13.51 5.93
CA ARG A 38 -4.33 -14.70 5.21
C ARG A 38 -4.39 -14.47 3.70
N LYS A 39 -4.87 -13.30 3.26
CA LYS A 39 -4.85 -12.93 1.84
C LYS A 39 -3.43 -12.83 1.29
N HIS A 40 -2.51 -12.23 2.05
CA HIS A 40 -1.10 -12.14 1.66
C HIS A 40 -0.48 -13.53 1.49
N GLU A 41 -0.68 -14.45 2.45
CA GLU A 41 -0.19 -15.84 2.37
C GLU A 41 -0.76 -16.62 1.19
N LYS A 42 -2.04 -16.39 0.84
CA LYS A 42 -2.65 -16.97 -0.37
C LYS A 42 -1.95 -16.47 -1.63
N HIS A 43 -1.77 -15.16 -1.78
CA HIS A 43 -1.08 -14.59 -2.96
C HIS A 43 0.40 -14.97 -3.04
N MET A 44 1.06 -15.22 -1.91
CA MET A 44 2.43 -15.74 -1.92
C MET A 44 2.50 -17.17 -2.49
N ARG A 45 1.42 -17.96 -2.40
CA ARG A 45 1.34 -19.32 -2.97
C ARG A 45 0.87 -19.34 -4.42
N GLU A 46 -0.13 -18.55 -4.75
CA GLU A 46 -0.82 -18.58 -6.05
C GLU A 46 -0.28 -17.54 -7.05
N GLY A 47 0.66 -16.70 -6.61
CA GLY A 47 1.04 -15.49 -7.33
C GLY A 47 0.19 -14.29 -6.90
N THR A 48 0.77 -13.10 -7.02
CA THR A 48 0.13 -11.86 -6.61
C THR A 48 -0.51 -11.19 -7.82
N PRO A 49 -1.84 -10.93 -7.81
CA PRO A 49 -2.50 -10.11 -8.82
C PRO A 49 -1.74 -8.78 -9.06
N PRO A 50 -1.66 -8.28 -10.30
CA PRO A 50 -0.81 -7.11 -10.63
C PRO A 50 -1.09 -5.86 -9.75
N ASP A 51 -2.36 -5.62 -9.42
CA ASP A 51 -2.82 -4.56 -8.52
C ASP A 51 -2.28 -4.70 -7.09
N LYS A 52 -2.01 -5.93 -6.65
CA LYS A 52 -1.43 -6.24 -5.33
C LYS A 52 0.10 -6.25 -5.35
N ALA A 53 0.72 -6.49 -6.50
CA ALA A 53 2.18 -6.51 -6.63
C ALA A 53 2.77 -5.14 -6.24
N ARG A 54 2.17 -4.03 -6.71
CA ARG A 54 2.57 -2.69 -6.28
C ARG A 54 2.42 -2.48 -4.77
N TRP A 55 1.38 -3.03 -4.15
CA TRP A 55 1.13 -2.87 -2.72
C TRP A 55 2.17 -3.59 -1.86
N VAL A 56 2.60 -4.78 -2.31
CA VAL A 56 3.72 -5.50 -1.70
C VAL A 56 5.00 -4.65 -1.77
N LEU A 57 5.28 -4.04 -2.92
CA LEU A 57 6.45 -3.18 -3.10
C LEU A 57 6.41 -1.93 -2.22
N THR A 58 5.29 -1.20 -2.18
CA THR A 58 5.16 0.02 -1.36
C THR A 58 5.20 -0.30 0.14
N SER A 59 4.63 -1.43 0.55
CA SER A 59 4.72 -1.91 1.94
C SER A 59 6.15 -2.29 2.32
N GLU A 60 6.88 -2.94 1.42
CA GLU A 60 8.29 -3.26 1.63
C GLU A 60 9.15 -2.00 1.76
N ARG A 61 8.89 -0.96 0.96
CA ARG A 61 9.54 0.35 1.14
C ARG A 61 9.31 0.91 2.55
N HIS A 62 8.05 0.94 3.01
CA HIS A 62 7.73 1.41 4.36
C HIS A 62 8.41 0.58 5.44
N ARG A 63 8.46 -0.75 5.27
CA ARG A 63 9.16 -1.66 6.19
C ARG A 63 10.67 -1.38 6.25
N GLN A 64 11.28 -0.97 5.14
CA GLN A 64 12.69 -0.56 5.07
C GLN A 64 12.93 0.88 5.57
N GLY A 65 11.87 1.65 5.86
CA GLY A 65 11.98 3.03 6.32
C GLY A 65 12.48 4.01 5.26
N LEU A 66 12.31 3.70 3.97
CA LEU A 66 12.79 4.55 2.87
C LEU A 66 11.77 5.63 2.53
N SER A 67 12.26 6.86 2.35
CA SER A 67 11.45 7.97 1.84
C SER A 67 11.17 7.84 0.34
N ASP A 68 10.31 8.71 -0.19
CA ASP A 68 10.07 8.79 -1.63
C ASP A 68 11.34 9.26 -2.37
N GLU A 69 12.07 10.22 -1.79
CA GLU A 69 13.34 10.71 -2.31
C GLU A 69 14.41 9.61 -2.38
N ASP A 70 14.50 8.78 -1.33
CA ASP A 70 15.40 7.61 -1.32
C ASP A 70 15.09 6.65 -2.47
N ILE A 71 13.80 6.39 -2.72
CA ILE A 71 13.39 5.49 -3.78
C ILE A 71 13.62 6.09 -5.16
N MET A 72 13.33 7.37 -5.37
CA MET A 72 13.63 8.03 -6.65
C MET A 72 15.13 7.98 -6.95
N ALA A 73 15.96 8.28 -5.95
CA ALA A 73 17.41 8.23 -6.09
C ALA A 73 17.95 6.81 -6.41
N ARG A 74 17.39 5.77 -5.78
CA ARG A 74 17.82 4.37 -5.99
C ARG A 74 17.28 3.73 -7.26
N SER A 75 16.06 4.08 -7.64
CA SER A 75 15.35 3.48 -8.79
C SER A 75 15.57 4.23 -10.10
N GLY A 76 15.94 5.52 -10.03
CA GLY A 76 16.00 6.41 -11.19
C GLY A 76 14.62 6.84 -11.69
N LEU A 77 13.54 6.53 -10.95
CA LEU A 77 12.18 6.95 -11.30
C LEU A 77 12.02 8.46 -11.11
N ASP A 78 11.36 9.11 -12.07
CA ASP A 78 10.90 10.47 -11.90
C ASP A 78 9.64 10.54 -11.00
N ALA A 79 9.21 11.76 -10.68
CA ALA A 79 8.07 11.98 -9.80
C ALA A 79 6.76 11.41 -10.38
N ALA A 80 6.56 11.47 -11.71
CA ALA A 80 5.35 10.98 -12.35
C ALA A 80 5.28 9.45 -12.29
N ALA A 81 6.39 8.77 -12.59
CA ALA A 81 6.52 7.33 -12.50
C ALA A 81 6.37 6.85 -11.06
N LEU A 82 6.95 7.55 -10.08
CA LEU A 82 6.74 7.24 -8.67
C LEU A 82 5.26 7.40 -8.27
N GLN A 83 4.60 8.48 -8.67
CA GLN A 83 3.18 8.70 -8.36
C GLN A 83 2.28 7.62 -8.96
N SER A 84 2.65 7.03 -10.10
CA SER A 84 1.89 5.91 -10.70
C SER A 84 1.83 4.65 -9.81
N MET A 85 2.66 4.55 -8.78
CA MET A 85 2.64 3.45 -7.80
C MET A 85 1.57 3.64 -6.70
N TYR A 86 1.07 4.85 -6.51
CA TYR A 86 0.24 5.25 -5.37
C TYR A 86 -1.22 5.57 -5.74
N GLY A 87 -2.12 5.54 -4.75
CA GLY A 87 -3.56 5.77 -4.94
C GLY A 87 -4.37 4.49 -5.19
N LEU A 88 -5.70 4.60 -5.22
CA LEU A 88 -6.60 3.47 -5.47
C LEU A 88 -6.53 3.02 -6.94
N ASP A 89 -6.53 3.97 -7.87
CA ASP A 89 -6.50 3.74 -9.33
C ASP A 89 -5.10 3.70 -9.93
N ALA A 90 -4.08 3.37 -9.12
CA ALA A 90 -2.70 3.38 -9.57
C ALA A 90 -2.47 2.34 -10.68
N ARG A 91 -1.84 2.77 -11.78
CA ARG A 91 -1.53 1.94 -12.95
C ARG A 91 -0.06 2.08 -13.32
N PRO A 92 0.87 1.57 -12.50
CA PRO A 92 2.28 1.60 -12.85
C PRO A 92 2.55 0.62 -14.01
N THR A 93 3.51 0.98 -14.86
CA THR A 93 4.00 0.05 -15.88
C THR A 93 4.80 -1.09 -15.23
N ILE A 94 5.00 -2.18 -15.96
CA ILE A 94 5.90 -3.26 -15.53
C ILE A 94 7.31 -2.73 -15.27
N GLU A 95 7.82 -1.85 -16.14
CA GLU A 95 9.13 -1.22 -15.99
C GLU A 95 9.24 -0.40 -14.70
N THR A 96 8.21 0.38 -14.37
CA THR A 96 8.15 1.13 -13.10
C THR A 96 8.21 0.18 -11.92
N MET A 97 7.42 -0.90 -11.93
CA MET A 97 7.42 -1.90 -10.85
C MET A 97 8.77 -2.62 -10.73
N GLU A 98 9.42 -2.93 -11.84
CA GLU A 98 10.73 -3.58 -11.86
C GLU A 98 11.83 -2.65 -11.29
N ALA A 99 11.89 -1.39 -11.75
CA ALA A 99 12.84 -0.40 -11.24
C ALA A 99 12.66 -0.18 -9.73
N TYR A 100 11.42 -0.08 -9.27
CA TYR A 100 11.08 0.04 -7.85
C TYR A 100 11.50 -1.21 -7.06
N ALA A 101 11.21 -2.41 -7.56
CA ALA A 101 11.60 -3.68 -6.93
C ALA A 101 13.13 -3.79 -6.81
N ARG A 102 13.86 -3.45 -7.86
CA ARG A 102 15.34 -3.45 -7.86
C ARG A 102 15.90 -2.48 -6.83
N ALA A 103 15.34 -1.29 -6.70
CA ALA A 103 15.74 -0.31 -5.68
C ALA A 103 15.53 -0.82 -4.24
N LEU A 104 14.60 -1.74 -4.04
CA LEU A 104 14.35 -2.44 -2.77
C LEU A 104 15.17 -3.72 -2.58
N GLY A 105 16.04 -4.08 -3.54
CA GLY A 105 16.79 -5.33 -3.53
C GLY A 105 15.92 -6.57 -3.80
N LYS A 106 14.81 -6.40 -4.52
CA LYS A 106 13.88 -7.48 -4.92
C LYS A 106 13.96 -7.72 -6.43
N LYS A 107 13.35 -8.82 -6.88
CA LYS A 107 13.14 -9.15 -8.28
C LYS A 107 11.64 -9.24 -8.55
N LEU A 108 11.19 -8.68 -9.67
CA LEU A 108 9.84 -8.88 -10.18
C LEU A 108 9.86 -10.13 -11.08
N LEU A 109 9.07 -11.15 -10.73
CA LEU A 109 8.88 -12.33 -11.56
C LEU A 109 7.47 -12.28 -12.15
N ILE A 110 7.37 -12.34 -13.47
CA ILE A 110 6.10 -12.41 -14.19
C ILE A 110 5.97 -13.82 -14.76
N VAL A 111 4.90 -14.51 -14.38
CA VAL A 111 4.58 -15.85 -14.85
C VAL A 111 3.28 -15.78 -15.62
N LEU A 112 3.27 -16.35 -16.82
CA LEU A 112 2.06 -16.63 -17.57
C LEU A 112 1.64 -18.06 -17.25
N ALA A 113 0.38 -18.26 -16.90
CA ALA A 113 -0.21 -19.56 -16.63
C ALA A 113 -1.51 -19.70 -17.43
N GLU A 114 -1.81 -20.94 -17.83
CA GLU A 114 -3.10 -21.26 -18.42
C GLU A 114 -4.20 -21.05 -17.39
N VAL A 115 -5.35 -20.54 -17.83
CA VAL A 115 -6.54 -20.46 -16.98
C VAL A 115 -7.18 -21.85 -17.02
N GLU A 116 -7.22 -22.56 -15.89
CA GLU A 116 -8.04 -23.78 -15.80
C GLU A 116 -9.49 -23.38 -16.11
N GLY A 117 -10.01 -23.87 -17.23
CA GLY A 117 -11.39 -23.60 -17.63
C GLY A 117 -12.35 -24.17 -16.59
N GLU A 118 -13.34 -23.39 -16.19
CA GLU A 118 -14.55 -23.95 -15.59
C GLU A 118 -15.13 -24.94 -16.62
N GLU A 119 -15.05 -26.24 -16.31
CA GLU A 119 -15.93 -27.21 -16.95
C GLU A 119 -17.35 -26.82 -16.54
N ASP A 120 -18.06 -26.14 -17.45
CA ASP A 120 -19.52 -25.95 -17.38
C ASP A 120 -20.15 -27.36 -17.30
N THR A 121 -20.56 -27.76 -16.10
CA THR A 121 -21.50 -28.88 -15.87
C THR A 121 -22.82 -28.38 -15.33
#